data_AF-A0A6B3HAM7-F1
#
_entry.id   AF-A0A6B3HAM7-F1
#
_cell.length_a   1.000
_cell.length_b   1.000
_cell.length_c   1.000
_cell.angle_alpha   90.00
_cell.angle_beta   90.00
_cell.angle_gamma   90.00
#
_symmetry.space_group_name_H-M   'P 1'
#
loop_
_entity.id
_entity.type
_entity.pdbx_description
1 polymer ?
#
loop_
_entity_poly.entity_id
_entity_poly.type
_entity_poly.pdbx_seq_one_letter_code
_entity_poly.pdbx_strand_id
1 'polypeptide(L)' 'GEEGEVIPPALAALAADRDDVLGPHRTGELAAAMKELGVTDHRFLGGAGRFRDSGMMGTEQNERPGAFWAAPVDEAAA' A
#
# COMPACT_ATOMS: atom_id res chain seq x y z
N GLY A 1 2.50 -2.14 -0.21
CA GLY A 1 1.72 -0.95 -0.56
C GLY A 1 2.68 0.18 -0.92
N GLU A 2 2.40 1.35 -0.37
CA GLU A 2 3.06 2.64 -0.60
C GLU A 2 4.54 2.64 -0.17
N GLU A 3 4.88 1.99 0.94
CA GLU A 3 6.24 1.97 1.53
C GLU A 3 7.14 0.86 0.95
N GLY A 4 6.78 0.30 -0.21
CA GLY A 4 7.51 -0.81 -0.83
C GLY A 4 8.79 -0.38 -1.55
N GLU A 5 9.75 -1.29 -1.63
CA GLU A 5 10.92 -1.14 -2.51
C GLU A 5 10.52 -1.27 -3.99
N VAL A 6 11.14 -0.46 -4.86
CA VAL A 6 10.98 -0.53 -6.31
C VAL A 6 12.24 -1.10 -6.96
N ILE A 7 12.13 -2.32 -7.51
CA ILE A 7 13.28 -3.02 -8.12
C ILE A 7 13.68 -2.41 -9.47
N PRO A 8 12.75 -2.16 -10.43
CA PRO A 8 13.15 -1.65 -11.75
C PRO A 8 13.62 -0.18 -11.66
N PRO A 9 14.85 0.16 -12.11
CA PRO A 9 15.35 1.54 -12.02
C PRO A 9 14.47 2.56 -12.74
N ALA A 10 13.83 2.16 -13.84
CA ALA A 10 12.93 3.02 -14.61
C ALA A 10 11.68 3.47 -13.83
N LEU A 11 11.31 2.76 -12.76
CA LEU A 11 10.16 3.07 -11.92
C LEU A 11 10.57 3.62 -10.55
N ALA A 12 11.86 3.80 -10.29
CA ALA A 12 12.35 4.14 -8.96
C ALA A 12 11.77 5.45 -8.41
N ALA A 13 11.37 6.39 -9.27
CA ALA A 13 10.71 7.64 -8.89
C ALA A 13 9.40 7.44 -8.10
N LEU A 14 8.71 6.30 -8.27
CA LEU A 14 7.43 6.03 -7.61
C LEU A 14 7.55 5.83 -6.09
N ALA A 15 8.75 5.53 -5.58
CA ALA A 15 8.98 5.18 -4.18
C ALA A 15 8.56 6.30 -3.19
N ALA A 16 8.25 5.92 -1.96
CA ALA A 16 7.75 6.80 -0.90
C ALA A 16 8.74 7.91 -0.48
N ASP A 17 10.04 7.71 -0.68
CA ASP A 17 11.10 8.69 -0.44
C ASP A 17 11.31 9.65 -1.63
N ARG A 18 10.48 9.53 -2.67
CA ARG A 18 10.55 10.33 -3.91
C ARG A 18 9.18 10.93 -4.22
N ASP A 19 8.49 10.41 -5.24
CA ASP A 19 7.20 10.97 -5.67
C ASP A 19 6.03 10.46 -4.83
N ASP A 20 6.23 9.42 -4.00
CA ASP A 20 5.22 8.82 -3.13
C ASP A 20 3.92 8.40 -3.85
N VAL A 21 4.08 7.81 -5.04
CA VAL A 21 2.96 7.37 -5.91
C VAL A 21 2.97 5.86 -6.17
N LEU A 22 3.72 5.08 -5.40
CA LEU A 22 3.79 3.63 -5.55
C LEU A 22 2.46 2.94 -5.25
N GLY A 23 1.68 3.40 -4.26
CA GLY A 23 0.38 2.81 -3.92
C GLY A 23 -0.61 2.78 -5.11
N PRO A 24 -0.89 3.92 -5.76
CA PRO A 24 -1.70 3.98 -6.98
C PRO A 24 -1.18 3.08 -8.10
N HIS A 25 0.13 3.04 -8.33
CA HIS A 25 0.73 2.17 -9.33
C HIS A 25 0.45 0.69 -9.04
N ARG A 26 0.69 0.26 -7.80
CA ARG A 26 0.49 -1.13 -7.35
C ARG A 26 -0.97 -1.55 -7.30
N THR A 27 -1.91 -0.60 -7.23
CA THR A 27 -3.34 -0.92 -7.39
C THR A 27 -3.62 -1.49 -8.78
N GLY A 28 -2.97 -0.97 -9.81
CA GLY A 28 -3.05 -1.51 -11.17
C GLY A 28 -2.39 -2.88 -11.30
N GLU A 29 -1.20 -3.06 -10.70
CA GLU A 29 -0.53 -4.37 -10.65
C GLU A 29 -1.38 -5.42 -9.94
N LEU A 30 -1.99 -5.07 -8.81
CA LEU A 30 -2.88 -5.96 -8.07
C LEU A 30 -4.09 -6.35 -8.92
N ALA A 31 -4.76 -5.39 -9.57
CA ALA A 31 -5.90 -5.68 -10.43
C ALA A 31 -5.53 -6.62 -11.59
N ALA A 32 -4.37 -6.41 -12.21
CA ALA A 32 -3.85 -7.30 -13.26
C ALA A 32 -3.57 -8.72 -12.72
N ALA A 33 -2.92 -8.82 -11.56
CA ALA A 33 -2.65 -10.11 -10.92
C ALA A 33 -3.93 -10.86 -10.54
N MET A 34 -4.91 -10.16 -9.95
CA MET A 34 -6.20 -10.76 -9.58
C MET A 34 -6.95 -11.28 -10.81
N LYS A 35 -6.91 -10.54 -11.93
CA LYS A 35 -7.46 -10.98 -13.21
C LYS A 35 -6.82 -12.28 -13.70
N GLU A 36 -5.49 -12.38 -13.70
CA GLU A 36 -4.78 -13.60 -14.11
C GLU A 36 -5.09 -14.80 -13.19
N LEU A 37 -5.33 -14.55 -11.91
CA LEU A 37 -5.73 -15.58 -10.94
C LEU A 37 -7.23 -15.92 -10.98
N GLY A 38 -8.04 -15.20 -11.77
CA GLY A 38 -9.50 -15.36 -11.81
C GLY A 38 -10.23 -14.85 -10.56
N VAL A 39 -9.56 -14.05 -9.73
CA VAL A 39 -10.16 -13.41 -8.54
C VAL A 39 -10.92 -12.16 -8.99
N THR A 40 -12.24 -12.19 -8.81
CA THR A 40 -13.15 -11.11 -9.29
C THR A 40 -13.70 -10.24 -8.17
N ASP A 41 -13.62 -10.69 -6.92
CA ASP A 41 -13.97 -9.88 -5.73
C ASP A 41 -12.72 -9.73 -4.86
N HIS A 42 -12.04 -8.60 -5.02
CA HIS A 42 -10.96 -8.17 -4.15
C HIS A 42 -11.18 -6.70 -3.77
N ARG A 43 -10.90 -6.35 -2.51
CA ARG A 43 -11.18 -5.03 -1.96
C ARG A 43 -10.06 -4.58 -1.05
N PHE A 44 -9.88 -3.27 -0.96
CA PHE A 44 -9.06 -2.65 0.06
C PHE A 44 -9.90 -2.46 1.33
N LEU A 45 -9.33 -2.81 2.48
CA LEU A 45 -9.98 -2.62 3.78
C LEU A 45 -10.29 -1.13 4.00
N GLY A 46 -11.56 -0.82 4.29
CA GLY A 46 -12.02 0.56 4.46
C GLY A 46 -12.00 1.44 3.18
N GLY A 47 -11.71 0.85 2.02
CA GLY A 47 -11.59 1.55 0.74
C GLY A 47 -10.15 1.85 0.34
N ALA A 48 -9.93 2.13 -0.95
CA ALA A 48 -8.59 2.41 -1.49
C ALA A 48 -7.97 3.64 -0.81
N GLY A 49 -6.75 3.50 -0.30
CA GLY A 49 -6.02 4.56 0.40
C GLY A 49 -6.50 4.87 1.82
N ARG A 50 -7.45 4.11 2.40
CA ARG A 50 -7.91 4.35 3.78
C ARG A 50 -6.79 4.16 4.80
N PHE A 51 -6.02 3.10 4.65
CA PHE A 51 -4.88 2.81 5.50
C PHE A 51 -3.63 2.70 4.63
N ARG A 52 -2.58 3.41 5.05
CA ARG A 52 -1.28 3.38 4.37
C ARG A 52 -0.49 2.16 4.82
N ASP A 53 0.26 1.56 3.90
CA ASP A 53 1.31 0.61 4.22
C ASP A 53 2.23 1.17 5.33
N SER A 54 2.49 0.35 6.35
CA SER A 54 3.28 0.78 7.50
C SER A 54 4.79 0.64 7.25
N GLY A 55 5.19 0.02 6.15
CA GLY A 55 6.58 -0.30 5.87
C GLY A 55 7.08 -1.47 6.72
N MET A 56 8.41 -1.62 6.79
CA MET A 56 9.02 -2.66 7.62
C MET A 56 8.90 -2.31 9.12
N MET A 57 8.84 -3.33 9.97
CA MET A 57 8.78 -3.13 11.42
C MET A 57 10.03 -2.40 11.94
N GLY A 58 9.84 -1.43 12.81
CA GLY A 58 10.91 -0.66 13.45
C GLY A 58 11.45 0.50 12.61
N THR A 59 10.81 0.85 11.50
CA THR A 59 11.20 1.99 10.66
C THR A 59 10.32 3.22 10.95
N GLU A 60 10.76 4.42 10.56
CA GLU A 60 10.03 5.68 10.82
C GLU A 60 8.61 5.70 10.23
N GLN A 61 8.38 4.92 9.16
CA GLN A 61 7.10 4.77 8.47
C GLN A 61 5.99 4.28 9.39
N ASN A 62 6.37 3.48 10.40
CA ASN A 62 5.46 2.98 11.41
C ASN A 62 4.77 4.12 12.19
N GLU A 63 5.42 5.25 12.40
CA GLU A 63 4.85 6.39 13.15
C GLU A 63 4.10 7.40 12.26
N ARG A 64 3.99 7.13 10.94
CA ARG A 64 3.33 8.05 10.02
C ARG A 64 1.80 8.09 10.26
N PRO A 65 1.18 9.27 10.26
CA PRO A 65 -0.29 9.36 10.29
C PRO A 65 -0.92 8.53 9.18
N GLY A 66 -1.90 7.69 9.55
CA GLY A 66 -2.59 6.80 8.62
C GLY A 66 -1.91 5.45 8.35
N ALA A 67 -0.74 5.17 8.94
CA ALA A 67 -0.14 3.83 8.90
C ALA A 67 -1.07 2.80 9.54
N PHE A 68 -1.37 1.72 8.81
CA PHE A 68 -2.33 0.70 9.26
C PHE A 68 -1.98 0.10 10.63
N TRP A 69 -0.70 -0.15 10.90
CA TRP A 69 -0.30 -0.83 12.14
C TRP A 69 -0.61 -0.02 13.42
N ALA A 70 -0.76 1.31 13.29
CA ALA A 70 -1.07 2.23 14.37
C ALA A 70 -2.57 2.57 14.41
N ALA A 71 -3.36 2.05 13.47
CA ALA A 71 -4.80 2.25 13.46
C ALA A 71 -5.42 1.60 14.71
N PRO A 72 -6.31 2.30 15.44
CA PRO A 72 -7.07 1.68 16.50
C PRO A 72 -7.84 0.47 15.98
N VAL A 73 -7.80 -0.65 16.72
CA VAL A 73 -8.43 -1.91 16.28
C VAL A 73 -9.92 -1.73 15.99
N ASP A 74 -10.62 -0.97 16.84
CA ASP A 74 -12.06 -0.71 16.66
C ASP A 74 -12.35 0.09 15.37
N GLU A 75 -11.43 0.95 14.93
CA GLU A 75 -11.55 1.66 13.65
C GLU A 75 -11.25 0.73 12.46
N ALA A 76 -10.20 -0.08 12.58
CA ALA A 76 -9.78 -1.01 11.53
C ALA A 76 -10.81 -2.13 11.29
N ALA A 77 -11.57 -2.50 12.32
CA ALA A 77 -12.57 -3.57 12.27
C ALA A 77 -14.00 -3.10 11.93
N ALA A 78 -14.21 -1.79 11.76
CA ALA A 78 -15.52 -1.19 11.49
C ALA A 78 -16.07 -1.45 10.07
#